data_AF-A0A1T5MG41-F1
#
_entry.id   AF-A0A1T5MG41-F1
#
_cell.length_a   1.000
_cell.length_b   1.000
_cell.length_c   1.000
_cell.angle_alpha   90.00
_cell.angle_beta   90.00
_cell.angle_gamma   90.00
#
_symmetry.space_group_name_H-M   'P 1'
#
loop_
_entity.id
_entity.type
_entity.pdbx_description
1 polymer ?
#
loop_
_entity_poly.entity_id
_entity_poly.type
_entity_poly.pdbx_seq_one_letter_code
_entity_poly.pdbx_strand_id
1 'polypeptide(L)'
;MLNRKIQPRKPQRCFNHCAIKYTVEKEDTIHKIASNFNISLRDLKKYNRHIMNLNYITEGDVICIPKPHPHCSFIEPSSNAPKDSYVLVASSNGICILANLPPIDRLKGDYNSYYAYAMGMFNYDYVKLSNVSKNPSIWLGEIKNIELNPFTKILISANKENSSLNPPGDLVLFENT
;
A
#
# COMPACT_ATOMS: atom_id res chain seq x y z
N MET A 1 35.31 30.38 -18.18
CA MET A 1 34.02 29.69 -18.36
C MET A 1 33.11 30.13 -17.22
N LEU A 2 31.96 30.77 -17.51
CA LEU A 2 31.04 31.19 -16.44
C LEU A 2 30.40 29.92 -15.85
N ASN A 3 30.70 29.65 -14.58
CA ASN A 3 30.06 28.57 -13.82
C ASN A 3 28.61 28.99 -13.56
N ARG A 4 27.68 28.64 -14.47
CA ARG A 4 26.25 28.90 -14.28
C ARG A 4 25.80 28.07 -13.08
N LYS A 5 25.71 28.70 -11.90
CA LYS A 5 25.07 28.10 -10.74
C LYS A 5 23.66 27.68 -11.15
N ILE A 6 23.38 26.39 -11.13
CA ILE A 6 22.05 25.85 -11.37
C ILE A 6 21.17 26.44 -10.27
N GLN A 7 20.13 27.19 -10.66
CA GLN A 7 19.24 27.79 -9.68
C GLN A 7 18.32 26.71 -9.11
N PRO A 8 18.19 26.64 -7.77
CA PRO A 8 17.24 25.74 -7.12
C PRO A 8 15.81 25.89 -7.65
N ARG A 9 15.19 24.77 -8.04
CA ARG A 9 13.78 24.72 -8.40
C ARG A 9 12.96 24.67 -7.12
N LYS A 10 12.17 25.71 -6.90
CA LYS A 10 11.28 25.83 -5.75
C LYS A 10 9.82 25.88 -6.20
N PRO A 11 8.88 25.38 -5.40
CA PRO A 11 7.46 25.58 -5.64
C PRO A 11 7.13 27.07 -5.80
N GLN A 12 6.43 27.45 -6.88
CA GLN A 12 6.01 28.84 -7.09
C GLN A 12 4.94 29.31 -6.09
N ARG A 13 4.23 28.37 -5.46
CA ARG A 13 3.23 28.62 -4.42
C ARG A 13 3.42 27.63 -3.28
N CYS A 14 3.11 28.07 -2.06
CA CYS A 14 2.95 27.14 -0.94
C CYS A 14 1.80 26.20 -1.27
N PHE A 15 2.11 24.91 -1.46
CA PHE A 15 1.10 23.91 -1.69
C PHE A 15 0.49 23.48 -0.35
N ASN A 16 -0.81 23.65 -0.20
CA ASN A 16 -1.55 23.24 1.00
C ASN A 16 -1.50 21.71 1.25
N HIS A 17 -1.01 20.94 0.27
CA HIS A 17 -0.78 19.49 0.36
C HIS A 17 0.64 19.11 0.82
N CYS A 18 1.52 20.09 1.05
CA CYS A 18 2.89 19.86 1.47
C CYS A 18 2.98 19.67 2.98
N ALA A 19 3.36 18.47 3.43
CA ALA A 19 3.60 18.22 4.84
C ALA A 19 4.98 18.72 5.27
N ILE A 20 6.00 18.38 4.48
CA ILE A 20 7.40 18.73 4.74
C ILE A 20 7.97 19.33 3.45
N LYS A 21 8.75 20.39 3.59
CA LYS A 21 9.57 20.95 2.52
C LYS A 21 10.98 20.45 2.72
N TYR A 22 11.38 19.45 1.94
CA TYR A 22 12.72 18.90 1.97
C TYR A 22 13.61 19.63 0.97
N THR A 23 14.80 20.05 1.39
CA THR A 23 15.79 20.65 0.50
C THR A 23 16.79 19.58 0.12
N VAL A 24 16.96 19.33 -1.19
CA VAL A 24 17.85 18.29 -1.71
C VAL A 24 19.28 18.59 -1.29
N GLU A 25 19.93 17.60 -0.69
CA GLU A 25 21.33 17.64 -0.28
C GLU A 25 22.23 16.92 -1.30
N LYS A 26 23.53 16.99 -1.08
CA LYS A 26 24.52 16.33 -1.93
C LYS A 26 24.33 14.80 -1.86
N GLU A 27 24.42 14.12 -3.00
CA GLU A 27 24.25 12.65 -3.16
C GLU A 27 22.82 12.11 -2.93
N ASP A 28 21.84 13.01 -2.79
CA ASP A 28 20.44 12.61 -2.77
C ASP A 28 19.98 12.05 -4.12
N THR A 29 19.09 11.07 -4.03
CA THR A 29 18.29 10.63 -5.16
C THR A 29 16.84 10.65 -4.75
N ILE A 30 15.93 10.79 -5.71
CA ILE A 30 14.50 10.75 -5.41
C ILE A 30 14.08 9.43 -4.74
N HIS A 31 14.78 8.32 -5.03
CA HIS A 31 14.54 7.03 -4.41
C HIS A 31 14.93 7.02 -2.92
N LYS A 32 16.09 7.61 -2.57
CA LYS A 32 16.51 7.76 -1.17
C LYS A 32 15.54 8.64 -0.39
N ILE A 33 15.14 9.78 -0.98
CA ILE A 33 14.17 10.70 -0.38
C ILE A 33 12.81 9.99 -0.18
N ALA A 34 12.30 9.30 -1.19
CA ALA A 34 11.08 8.50 -1.13
C ALA A 34 11.12 7.47 0.01
N SER A 35 12.22 6.72 0.11
CA SER A 35 12.43 5.72 1.16
C SER A 35 12.50 6.35 2.56
N ASN A 36 13.30 7.41 2.72
CA ASN A 36 13.47 8.09 4.01
C ASN A 36 12.17 8.67 4.58
N PHE A 37 11.30 9.17 3.69
CA PHE A 37 9.99 9.72 4.08
C PHE A 37 8.85 8.70 3.97
N ASN A 38 9.15 7.48 3.52
CA ASN A 38 8.17 6.44 3.27
C ASN A 38 6.98 6.93 2.42
N ILE A 39 7.29 7.50 1.24
CA ILE A 39 6.33 8.00 0.27
C ILE A 39 6.63 7.37 -1.09
N SER A 40 5.59 6.92 -1.80
CA SER A 40 5.75 6.37 -3.14
C SER A 40 6.35 7.40 -4.12
N LEU A 41 7.19 6.95 -5.06
CA LEU A 41 7.71 7.82 -6.13
C LEU A 41 6.60 8.44 -6.98
N ARG A 42 5.47 7.73 -7.11
CA ARG A 42 4.29 8.23 -7.81
C ARG A 42 3.71 9.45 -7.12
N ASP A 43 3.54 9.41 -5.80
CA ASP A 43 3.02 10.53 -5.04
C ASP A 43 4.01 11.69 -5.04
N LEU A 44 5.30 11.42 -4.83
CA LEU A 44 6.33 12.45 -4.98
C LEU A 44 6.26 13.13 -6.36
N LYS A 45 6.15 12.37 -7.46
CA LYS A 45 5.97 12.92 -8.81
C LYS A 45 4.67 13.72 -8.96
N LYS A 46 3.58 13.25 -8.38
CA LYS A 46 2.27 13.92 -8.44
C LYS A 46 2.30 15.31 -7.79
N TYR A 47 2.97 15.44 -6.64
CA TYR A 47 2.99 16.66 -5.82
C TYR A 47 4.16 17.61 -6.11
N ASN A 48 5.11 17.22 -6.97
CA ASN A 48 6.29 18.03 -7.31
C ASN A 48 6.36 18.38 -8.80
N ARG A 49 5.22 18.77 -9.40
CA ARG A 49 5.13 19.10 -10.85
C ARG A 49 5.93 20.32 -11.29
N HIS A 50 6.45 21.11 -10.36
CA HIS A 50 7.39 22.20 -10.67
C HIS A 50 8.77 21.68 -11.12
N ILE A 51 9.09 20.42 -10.83
CA ILE A 51 10.27 19.72 -11.35
C ILE A 51 9.79 18.71 -12.39
N MET A 52 10.04 19.01 -13.67
CA MET A 52 9.55 18.20 -14.79
C MET A 52 10.01 16.73 -14.71
N ASN A 53 11.23 16.49 -14.24
CA ASN A 53 11.75 15.14 -14.03
C ASN A 53 12.52 15.04 -12.71
N LEU A 54 11.91 14.42 -11.71
CA LEU A 54 12.48 14.19 -10.38
C LEU A 54 13.63 13.19 -10.35
N ASN A 55 13.88 12.45 -11.42
CA ASN A 55 15.10 11.64 -11.49
C ASN A 55 16.36 12.52 -11.64
N TYR A 56 16.19 13.80 -12.00
CA TYR A 56 17.27 14.77 -12.18
C TYR A 56 17.13 15.94 -11.20
N ILE A 57 17.03 15.65 -9.90
CA ILE A 57 17.10 16.65 -8.83
C ILE A 57 18.53 17.17 -8.66
N THR A 58 18.66 18.41 -8.19
CA THR A 58 19.95 19.07 -7.93
C THR A 58 19.96 19.65 -6.53
N GLU A 59 21.15 19.73 -5.93
CA GLU A 59 21.36 20.33 -4.61
C GLU A 59 20.66 21.69 -4.49
N GLY A 60 19.91 21.87 -3.40
CA GLY A 60 19.13 23.06 -3.12
C GLY A 60 17.70 23.06 -3.66
N ASP A 61 17.33 22.16 -4.58
CA ASP A 61 15.92 21.99 -4.99
C ASP A 61 15.02 21.75 -3.78
N VAL A 62 13.80 22.24 -3.84
CA VAL A 62 12.82 22.01 -2.78
C VAL A 62 11.80 20.98 -3.24
N ILE A 63 11.82 19.83 -2.59
CA ILE A 63 10.87 18.74 -2.75
C ILE A 63 9.79 18.88 -1.70
N CYS A 64 8.56 18.95 -2.17
CA CYS A 64 7.38 18.82 -1.36
C CYS A 64 7.13 17.35 -1.02
N ILE A 65 7.28 16.99 0.24
CA ILE A 65 6.90 15.68 0.76
C ILE A 65 5.43 15.81 1.19
N PRO A 66 4.49 15.12 0.50
CA PRO A 66 3.10 15.13 0.89
C PRO A 66 2.92 14.43 2.24
N LYS A 67 1.78 14.66 2.93
CA LYS A 67 1.42 13.77 4.03
C LYS A 67 1.31 12.35 3.46
N PRO A 68 1.87 11.33 4.14
CA PRO A 68 1.51 9.94 3.83
C PRO A 68 0.00 9.89 3.87
N HIS A 69 -0.63 9.72 2.71
CA HIS A 69 -2.04 9.39 2.69
C HIS A 69 -2.03 7.88 2.88
N PRO A 70 -2.46 7.33 4.03
CA PRO A 70 -2.79 5.93 4.06
C PRO A 70 -3.80 5.71 2.95
N HIS A 71 -3.40 4.98 1.91
CA HIS A 71 -4.32 4.53 0.88
C HIS A 71 -5.26 3.54 1.54
N CYS A 72 -6.32 4.06 2.15
CA CYS A 72 -7.39 3.25 2.70
C CYS A 72 -8.32 2.92 1.55
N SER A 73 -8.38 1.65 1.19
CA SER A 73 -9.30 1.15 0.18
C SER A 73 -10.24 0.15 0.82
N PHE A 74 -11.52 0.28 0.48
CA PHE A 74 -12.50 -0.77 0.70
C PHE A 74 -12.40 -1.78 -0.44
N ILE A 75 -12.37 -3.07 -0.14
CA ILE A 75 -12.42 -4.12 -1.16
C ILE A 75 -13.85 -4.63 -1.26
N GLU A 76 -14.38 -4.63 -2.48
CA GLU A 76 -15.73 -5.13 -2.74
C GLU A 76 -15.81 -6.64 -2.46
N PRO A 77 -16.90 -7.10 -1.82
CA PRO A 77 -17.14 -8.52 -1.61
C PRO A 77 -17.35 -9.24 -2.96
N SER A 78 -16.76 -10.43 -3.10
CA SER A 78 -17.10 -11.34 -4.19
C SER A 78 -18.49 -11.94 -3.98
N SER A 79 -19.03 -12.63 -4.99
CA SER A 79 -20.30 -13.37 -4.85
C SER A 79 -20.26 -14.45 -3.77
N ASN A 80 -19.07 -14.89 -3.35
CA ASN A 80 -18.87 -15.89 -2.33
C ASN A 80 -18.72 -15.30 -0.92
N ALA A 81 -18.58 -13.97 -0.80
CA ALA A 81 -18.40 -13.34 0.50
C ALA A 81 -19.67 -13.47 1.37
N PRO A 82 -19.54 -13.80 2.67
CA PRO A 82 -20.67 -13.78 3.57
C PRO A 82 -21.29 -12.38 3.65
N LYS A 83 -22.61 -12.34 3.85
CA LYS A 83 -23.36 -11.09 3.97
C LYS A 83 -22.75 -10.20 5.08
N ASP A 84 -22.72 -8.89 4.84
CA ASP A 84 -22.21 -7.85 5.75
C ASP A 84 -20.71 -7.93 6.06
N SER A 85 -19.96 -8.83 5.40
CA SER A 85 -18.51 -8.89 5.51
C SER A 85 -17.88 -7.72 4.74
N TYR A 86 -16.76 -7.21 5.24
CA TYR A 86 -16.01 -6.15 4.56
C TYR A 86 -14.51 -6.27 4.81
N VAL A 87 -13.73 -5.67 3.92
CA VAL A 87 -12.27 -5.59 4.04
C VAL A 87 -11.83 -4.16 3.82
N LEU A 88 -11.08 -3.64 4.78
CA LEU A 88 -10.35 -2.39 4.68
C LEU A 88 -8.87 -2.72 4.55
N VAL A 89 -8.23 -2.14 3.54
CA VAL A 89 -6.78 -2.21 3.38
C VAL A 89 -6.19 -0.82 3.48
N ALA A 90 -5.07 -0.69 4.18
CA ALA A 90 -4.33 0.56 4.32
C ALA A 90 -2.86 0.33 3.97
N SER A 91 -2.23 1.31 3.31
CA SER A 91 -0.80 1.25 2.99
C SER A 91 -0.01 2.28 3.78
N SER A 92 1.03 1.83 4.47
CA SER A 92 2.06 2.71 5.06
C SER A 92 3.46 2.18 4.73
N ASN A 93 3.87 1.05 5.30
CA ASN A 93 5.15 0.35 5.10
C ASN A 93 4.91 -1.13 4.75
N GLY A 94 3.98 -1.33 3.81
CA GLY A 94 3.28 -2.58 3.63
C GLY A 94 1.77 -2.38 3.66
N ILE A 95 1.04 -3.47 3.47
CA ILE A 95 -0.41 -3.52 3.42
C ILE A 95 -0.93 -4.05 4.76
N CYS A 96 -1.63 -3.19 5.49
CA CYS A 96 -2.41 -3.58 6.66
C CYS A 96 -3.83 -3.94 6.23
N ILE A 97 -4.35 -5.02 6.80
CA ILE A 97 -5.64 -5.59 6.42
C ILE A 97 -6.48 -5.70 7.67
N LEU A 98 -7.68 -5.15 7.62
CA LEU A 98 -8.74 -5.34 8.59
C LEU A 98 -9.94 -5.92 7.88
N ALA A 99 -10.31 -7.14 8.25
CA ALA A 99 -11.45 -7.84 7.68
C ALA A 99 -12.49 -8.13 8.76
N ASN A 100 -13.75 -7.79 8.47
CA ASN A 100 -14.89 -8.29 9.21
C ASN A 100 -15.40 -9.54 8.49
N LEU A 101 -15.02 -10.72 8.98
CA LEU A 101 -15.37 -12.02 8.43
C LEU A 101 -15.96 -12.87 9.56
N PRO A 102 -16.96 -13.72 9.31
CA PRO A 102 -17.49 -14.58 10.34
C PRO A 102 -16.40 -15.51 10.92
N PRO A 103 -16.62 -16.07 12.12
CA PRO A 103 -15.86 -17.22 12.59
C PRO A 103 -15.84 -18.33 11.53
N ILE A 104 -14.68 -18.99 11.37
CA ILE A 104 -14.43 -19.93 10.26
C ILE A 104 -15.39 -21.12 10.27
N ASP A 105 -15.79 -21.59 11.45
CA ASP A 105 -16.75 -22.67 11.65
C ASP A 105 -18.16 -22.36 11.10
N ARG A 106 -18.44 -21.09 10.77
CA ARG A 106 -19.70 -20.67 10.12
C ARG A 106 -19.63 -20.71 8.60
N LEU A 107 -18.46 -20.91 8.00
CA LEU A 107 -18.35 -21.07 6.56
C LEU A 107 -18.81 -22.46 6.12
N LYS A 108 -19.40 -22.53 4.93
CA LYS A 108 -19.72 -23.82 4.29
C LYS A 108 -18.46 -24.39 3.67
N GLY A 109 -17.84 -25.36 4.33
CA GLY A 109 -16.65 -26.07 3.84
C GLY A 109 -15.72 -26.45 4.99
N ASP A 110 -14.69 -27.21 4.67
CA ASP A 110 -13.61 -27.67 5.55
C ASP A 110 -12.45 -26.65 5.61
N TYR A 111 -12.78 -25.38 5.83
CA TYR A 111 -11.79 -24.31 5.98
C TYR A 111 -11.33 -24.21 7.43
N ASN A 112 -10.09 -23.77 7.64
CA ASN A 112 -9.52 -23.60 8.98
C ASN A 112 -8.71 -22.31 9.14
N SER A 113 -8.53 -21.56 8.05
CA SER A 113 -7.78 -20.30 8.08
C SER A 113 -8.32 -19.29 7.08
N TYR A 114 -8.11 -18.01 7.39
CA TYR A 114 -8.19 -16.93 6.41
C TYR A 114 -6.78 -16.50 6.04
N TYR A 115 -6.57 -16.25 4.75
CA TYR A 115 -5.34 -15.63 4.26
C TYR A 115 -5.67 -14.40 3.42
N ALA A 116 -4.74 -13.46 3.48
CA ALA A 116 -4.68 -12.39 2.52
C ALA A 116 -3.49 -12.57 1.58
N TYR A 117 -3.70 -12.21 0.33
CA TYR A 117 -2.71 -12.22 -0.74
C TYR A 117 -2.61 -10.82 -1.30
N ALA A 118 -1.38 -10.35 -1.50
CA ALA A 118 -1.10 -9.17 -2.28
C ALA A 118 -0.24 -9.55 -3.48
N MET A 119 -0.69 -9.20 -4.68
CA MET A 119 -0.02 -9.50 -5.93
C MET A 119 0.35 -8.17 -6.59
N GLY A 120 1.64 -7.90 -6.64
CA GLY A 120 2.21 -6.83 -7.44
C GLY A 120 2.44 -7.27 -8.88
N MET A 121 3.11 -6.40 -9.66
CA MET A 121 3.38 -6.66 -11.08
C MET A 121 4.38 -7.81 -11.31
N PHE A 122 5.29 -8.06 -10.36
CA PHE A 122 6.37 -9.04 -10.51
C PHE A 122 6.57 -9.95 -9.29
N ASN A 123 5.84 -9.71 -8.20
CA ASN A 123 5.96 -10.42 -6.95
C ASN A 123 4.59 -10.59 -6.31
N TYR A 124 4.48 -11.55 -5.41
CA TYR A 124 3.34 -11.66 -4.51
C TYR A 124 3.83 -12.05 -3.12
N ASP A 125 3.01 -11.75 -2.12
CA ASP A 125 3.26 -12.09 -0.73
C ASP A 125 1.89 -12.34 -0.06
N TYR A 126 1.89 -13.04 1.06
CA TYR A 126 0.67 -13.45 1.73
C TYR A 126 0.83 -13.54 3.24
N VAL A 127 -0.28 -13.47 3.95
CA VAL A 127 -0.31 -13.55 5.42
C VAL A 127 -1.55 -14.27 5.91
N LYS A 128 -1.39 -15.16 6.90
CA LYS A 128 -2.51 -15.75 7.63
C LYS A 128 -3.14 -14.68 8.50
N LEU A 129 -4.44 -14.45 8.37
CA LEU A 129 -5.13 -13.47 9.19
C LEU A 129 -5.31 -14.01 10.61
N SER A 130 -5.09 -13.14 11.58
CA SER A 130 -5.23 -13.45 13.01
C SER A 130 -6.53 -12.86 13.55
N ASN A 131 -7.30 -13.66 14.27
CA ASN A 131 -8.52 -13.22 14.92
C ASN A 131 -8.20 -12.32 16.12
N VAL A 132 -8.94 -11.23 16.28
CA VAL A 132 -8.80 -10.34 17.44
C VAL A 132 -9.69 -10.87 18.56
N SER A 133 -9.08 -11.40 19.62
CA SER A 133 -9.76 -12.15 20.70
C SER A 133 -10.99 -11.50 21.35
N LYS A 134 -11.16 -10.18 21.25
CA LYS A 134 -12.32 -9.44 21.78
C LYS A 134 -13.52 -9.37 20.83
N ASN A 135 -13.33 -9.68 19.55
CA ASN A 135 -14.42 -9.77 18.57
C ASN A 135 -14.09 -10.89 17.56
N PRO A 136 -14.80 -12.03 17.61
CA PRO A 136 -14.45 -13.19 16.80
C PRO A 136 -14.72 -13.00 15.31
N SER A 137 -15.28 -11.86 14.90
CA SER A 137 -15.45 -11.52 13.48
C SER A 137 -14.39 -10.57 12.93
N ILE A 138 -13.46 -10.09 13.77
CA ILE A 138 -12.41 -9.16 13.32
C ILE A 138 -11.11 -9.92 13.12
N TRP A 139 -10.56 -9.78 11.92
CA TRP A 139 -9.35 -10.44 11.47
C TRP A 139 -8.34 -9.41 10.97
N LEU A 140 -7.08 -9.58 11.35
CA LEU A 140 -5.99 -8.67 11.03
C LEU A 140 -4.86 -9.37 10.31
N GLY A 141 -4.21 -8.67 9.40
CA GLY A 141 -3.00 -9.12 8.72
C GLY A 141 -2.13 -7.95 8.28
N GLU A 142 -0.83 -8.20 8.14
CA GLU A 142 0.14 -7.22 7.63
C GLU A 142 1.06 -7.92 6.61
N ILE A 143 1.19 -7.32 5.43
CA ILE A 143 2.09 -7.77 4.37
C ILE A 143 3.15 -6.69 4.16
N LYS A 144 4.41 -6.97 4.46
CA LYS A 144 5.47 -5.94 4.52
C LYS A 144 6.16 -5.68 3.18
N ASN A 145 6.26 -6.69 2.32
CA ASN A 145 7.11 -6.62 1.13
C ASN A 145 6.39 -6.12 -0.13
N ILE A 146 5.15 -5.65 0.01
CA ILE A 146 4.32 -5.17 -1.09
C ILE A 146 3.60 -3.90 -0.68
N GLU A 147 3.67 -2.88 -1.54
CA GLU A 147 2.95 -1.63 -1.39
C GLU A 147 1.58 -1.69 -2.08
N LEU A 148 0.57 -1.05 -1.49
CA LEU A 148 -0.71 -0.87 -2.16
C LEU A 148 -0.59 0.22 -3.22
N ASN A 149 -0.81 -0.14 -4.47
CA ASN A 149 -0.93 0.79 -5.58
C ASN A 149 -2.08 0.36 -6.50
N PRO A 150 -2.47 1.19 -7.49
CA PRO A 150 -3.63 0.87 -8.34
C PRO A 150 -3.52 -0.40 -9.22
N PHE A 151 -2.37 -1.05 -9.27
CA PHE A 151 -2.17 -2.34 -9.95
C PHE A 151 -1.98 -3.49 -8.96
N THR A 152 -1.88 -3.21 -7.66
CA THR A 152 -1.77 -4.23 -6.63
C THR A 152 -3.12 -4.91 -6.48
N LYS A 153 -3.14 -6.21 -6.74
CA LYS A 153 -4.33 -7.04 -6.57
C LYS A 153 -4.30 -7.69 -5.20
N ILE A 154 -5.34 -7.46 -4.41
CA ILE A 154 -5.54 -8.00 -3.06
C ILE A 154 -6.66 -9.02 -3.11
N LEU A 155 -6.41 -10.19 -2.53
CA LEU A 155 -7.40 -11.24 -2.36
C LEU A 155 -7.46 -11.64 -0.90
N ILE A 156 -8.68 -11.88 -0.41
CA ILE A 156 -8.89 -12.55 0.87
C ILE A 156 -9.59 -13.88 0.58
N SER A 157 -9.03 -14.98 1.06
CA SER A 157 -9.62 -16.31 0.92
C SER A 157 -9.75 -17.06 2.24
N ALA A 158 -10.74 -17.94 2.30
CA ALA A 158 -10.74 -19.03 3.26
C ALA A 158 -9.95 -20.20 2.66
N ASN A 159 -9.05 -20.80 3.45
CA ASN A 159 -8.17 -21.88 3.03
C ASN A 159 -8.25 -23.09 3.96
N LYS A 160 -7.92 -24.25 3.41
CA LYS A 160 -7.69 -25.48 4.15
C LYS A 160 -6.19 -25.60 4.43
N GLU A 161 -5.78 -26.09 5.61
CA GLU A 161 -4.35 -26.16 6.00
C GLU A 161 -3.50 -27.02 5.06
N ASN A 162 -4.12 -27.91 4.27
CA ASN A 162 -3.44 -28.87 3.40
C ASN A 162 -3.44 -28.50 1.90
N SER A 163 -4.01 -27.35 1.50
CA SER A 163 -4.07 -26.93 0.10
C SER A 163 -3.13 -25.75 -0.18
N SER A 164 -2.55 -25.78 -1.38
CA SER A 164 -1.58 -24.82 -1.93
C SER A 164 -1.83 -23.38 -1.47
N LEU A 165 -0.89 -22.84 -0.68
CA LEU A 165 -0.87 -21.43 -0.26
C LEU A 165 -0.53 -20.46 -1.41
N ASN A 166 -0.39 -20.93 -2.65
CA ASN A 166 -0.24 -20.04 -3.79
C ASN A 166 -1.59 -19.33 -4.07
N PRO A 167 -1.59 -18.03 -4.39
CA PRO A 167 -2.79 -17.36 -4.85
C PRO A 167 -3.25 -17.92 -6.21
N PRO A 168 -4.57 -17.92 -6.49
CA PRO A 168 -5.64 -17.62 -5.55
C PRO A 168 -5.83 -18.78 -4.57
N GLY A 169 -6.15 -18.47 -3.30
CA GLY A 169 -6.48 -19.49 -2.31
C GLY A 169 -7.79 -20.24 -2.62
N ASP A 170 -8.20 -21.15 -1.73
CA ASP A 170 -9.23 -22.15 -2.03
C ASP A 170 -10.64 -21.57 -2.26
N LEU A 171 -11.03 -20.55 -1.47
CA LEU A 171 -12.30 -19.84 -1.64
C LEU A 171 -12.09 -18.33 -1.52
N VAL A 172 -12.06 -17.65 -2.67
CA VAL A 172 -11.91 -16.18 -2.73
C VAL A 172 -13.21 -15.49 -2.31
N LEU A 173 -13.13 -14.74 -1.21
CA LEU A 173 -14.24 -13.98 -0.63
C LEU A 173 -14.19 -12.50 -1.02
N PHE A 174 -13.00 -11.96 -1.24
CA PHE A 174 -12.80 -10.56 -1.62
C PHE A 174 -11.68 -10.49 -2.65
N GLU A 175 -11.86 -9.63 -3.65
CA GLU A 175 -10.90 -9.35 -4.69
C GLU A 175 -11.11 -7.92 -5.18
N ASN A 176 -10.07 -7.09 -5.20
CA ASN A 176 -10.18 -5.78 -5.85
C ASN A 176 -9.97 -5.92 -7.36
N THR A 177 -10.73 -5.13 -8.13
CA THR A 177 -10.60 -5.00 -9.58
C THR A 177 -9.45 -4.08 -9.97
#